data_AF-A0AAV0NYF6-F1
#
_entry.id   AF-A0AAV0NYF6-F1
#
_cell.length_a   1.000
_cell.length_b   1.000
_cell.length_c   1.000
_cell.angle_alpha   90.00
_cell.angle_beta   90.00
_cell.angle_gamma   90.00
#
_symmetry.space_group_name_H-M   'P 1'
#
loop_
_entity.id
_entity.type
_entity.pdbx_description
1 polymer ?
#
loop_
_entity_poly.entity_id
_entity_poly.type
_entity_poly.pdbx_seq_one_letter_code
_entity_poly.pdbx_strand_id
1 'polypeptide(L)'
;MQQHSDIRDAEAHKLPFLGDKAPALPFPLSICFVSSLLLPNSSLSLQEPLSALAAEYQSGSPILLQKIKLLSDQYAAIRRTRGDGNCFFRSFMFAYLEHILQTQDRTEVDRVKLNVEECRKTLQSLGYADFTFEDFFALFLEQLDNALQGNDDSISHEELVTRSRDQSVSDYIVMFFRFVTSGEIRKRSAFFEPFILGLTNATVEQFCKSSVEPMGEESDHVHITALSDALGVPIRVVYLDRSSCDTGEVAVNHHDFVPASDGNPAKVAEGTTKPFVTLLYRPGHYDILYPK
;
A
#
# COMPACT_ATOMS: atom_id res chain seq x y z
N MET A 1 -18.90 29.79 -6.41
CA MET A 1 -17.49 30.05 -6.06
C MET A 1 -17.17 29.81 -4.59
N GLN A 2 -18.14 29.88 -3.65
CA GLN A 2 -17.91 29.61 -2.22
C GLN A 2 -17.76 28.11 -1.87
N GLN A 3 -18.43 27.19 -2.57
CA GLN A 3 -18.33 25.74 -2.26
C GLN A 3 -16.98 25.08 -2.62
N HIS A 4 -16.17 25.74 -3.46
CA HIS A 4 -14.86 25.21 -3.89
C HIS A 4 -13.71 25.54 -2.92
N SER A 5 -13.88 26.52 -2.01
CA SER A 5 -12.88 26.81 -0.98
C SER A 5 -13.00 25.86 0.21
N ASP A 6 -14.23 25.49 0.58
CA ASP A 6 -14.47 24.75 1.82
C ASP A 6 -14.04 23.27 1.74
N ILE A 7 -14.00 22.69 0.53
CA ILE A 7 -13.46 21.33 0.28
C ILE A 7 -11.92 21.32 0.39
N ARG A 8 -11.25 22.41 0.01
CA ARG A 8 -9.78 22.48 0.07
C ARG A 8 -9.25 22.47 1.50
N ASP A 9 -9.96 23.10 2.44
CA ASP A 9 -9.51 23.20 3.83
C ASP A 9 -9.84 21.95 4.67
N ALA A 10 -10.90 21.20 4.34
CA ALA A 10 -11.29 20.01 5.10
C ALA A 10 -10.41 18.77 4.83
N GLU A 11 -9.70 18.72 3.70
CA GLU A 11 -8.93 17.54 3.26
C GLU A 11 -7.41 17.78 3.17
N ALA A 12 -6.95 19.02 3.39
CA ALA A 12 -5.53 19.38 3.30
C ALA A 12 -4.60 18.61 4.25
N HIS A 13 -5.15 18.04 5.34
CA HIS A 13 -4.39 17.21 6.28
C HIS A 13 -4.29 15.72 5.88
N LYS A 14 -4.96 15.27 4.82
CA LYS A 14 -5.02 13.85 4.42
C LYS A 14 -3.79 13.35 3.66
N LEU A 15 -3.03 14.26 3.05
CA LEU A 15 -1.82 13.93 2.31
C LEU A 15 -0.66 14.76 2.89
N PRO A 16 0.27 14.14 3.64
CA PRO A 16 1.40 14.86 4.18
C PRO A 16 2.29 15.37 3.02
N PHE A 17 2.50 16.68 2.98
CA PHE A 17 3.48 17.30 2.08
C PHE A 17 4.87 16.91 2.57
N LEU A 18 5.48 15.88 1.97
CA LEU A 18 6.91 15.61 2.17
C LEU A 18 7.67 16.57 1.26
N GLY A 19 8.42 17.49 1.87
CA GLY A 19 9.19 18.52 1.16
C GLY A 19 10.07 17.92 0.05
N ASP A 20 10.26 18.74 -0.99
CA ASP A 20 11.02 18.52 -2.22
C ASP A 20 11.79 17.20 -2.29
N LYS A 21 11.42 16.36 -3.27
CA LYS A 21 12.29 15.31 -3.78
C LYS A 21 13.68 15.91 -3.98
N ALA A 22 14.63 15.57 -3.11
CA ALA A 22 16.03 15.82 -3.39
C ALA A 22 16.30 15.22 -4.79
N PRO A 23 16.95 15.97 -5.70
CA PRO A 23 17.16 15.51 -7.05
C PRO A 23 17.83 14.14 -7.01
N ALA A 24 17.33 13.21 -7.83
CA ALA A 24 17.92 11.91 -8.04
C ALA A 24 19.34 12.09 -8.59
N LEU A 25 20.30 12.33 -7.70
CA LEU A 25 21.70 12.14 -7.99
C LEU A 25 21.91 10.64 -8.26
N PRO A 26 22.86 10.26 -9.11
CA PRO A 26 23.16 8.86 -9.34
C PRO A 26 23.74 8.28 -8.05
N PHE A 27 22.86 7.72 -7.21
CA PHE A 27 23.26 7.08 -5.97
C PHE A 27 24.01 5.80 -6.31
N PRO A 28 25.14 5.50 -5.65
CA PRO A 28 25.68 4.15 -5.68
C PRO A 28 24.59 3.22 -5.13
N LEU A 29 24.29 2.13 -5.86
CA LEU A 29 23.35 1.07 -5.47
C LEU A 29 23.25 0.94 -3.96
N SER A 30 22.18 1.50 -3.38
CA SER A 30 21.96 1.45 -1.93
C SER A 30 21.92 -0.02 -1.54
N ILE A 31 22.65 -0.40 -0.48
CA ILE A 31 22.73 -1.78 0.03
C ILE A 31 21.34 -2.39 0.23
N CYS A 32 20.32 -1.57 0.50
CA CYS A 32 18.91 -1.97 0.60
C CYS A 32 18.33 -2.54 -0.71
N PHE A 33 18.67 -1.94 -1.85
CA PHE A 33 18.21 -2.41 -3.16
C PHE A 33 18.78 -3.80 -3.44
N VAL A 34 20.02 -4.06 -3.00
CA VAL A 34 20.69 -5.35 -3.19
C VAL A 34 20.00 -6.47 -2.39
N SER A 35 19.58 -6.24 -1.13
CA SER A 35 18.90 -7.29 -0.34
C SER A 35 17.51 -7.66 -0.88
N SER A 36 16.74 -6.68 -1.37
CA SER A 36 15.42 -6.92 -1.98
C SER A 36 15.52 -7.52 -3.40
N LEU A 37 16.56 -7.17 -4.16
CA LEU A 37 16.91 -7.82 -5.43
C LEU A 37 17.40 -9.27 -5.26
N LEU A 38 17.93 -9.61 -4.08
CA LEU A 38 18.48 -10.93 -3.77
C LEU A 38 17.46 -11.93 -3.24
N LEU A 39 16.15 -11.62 -3.21
CA LEU A 39 15.13 -12.65 -3.02
C LEU A 39 15.26 -13.66 -4.18
N PRO A 40 15.81 -14.87 -3.95
CA PRO A 40 16.07 -15.79 -5.04
C PRO A 40 14.70 -16.24 -5.57
N ASN A 41 14.34 -15.77 -6.76
CA ASN A 41 13.18 -16.19 -7.55
C ASN A 41 11.78 -16.03 -6.94
N SER A 42 11.61 -15.48 -5.74
CA SER A 42 10.29 -15.30 -5.10
C SER A 42 9.85 -13.84 -5.02
N SER A 43 8.55 -13.55 -5.15
CA SER A 43 7.96 -12.21 -4.99
C SER A 43 7.82 -11.80 -3.51
N LEU A 44 7.90 -12.77 -2.59
CA LEU A 44 7.60 -12.62 -1.16
C LEU A 44 8.48 -13.53 -0.30
N SER A 45 9.12 -13.00 0.74
CA SER A 45 9.94 -13.79 1.67
C SER A 45 9.10 -14.60 2.68
N LEU A 46 9.77 -15.46 3.44
CA LEU A 46 9.22 -15.93 4.71
C LEU A 46 9.26 -14.79 5.73
N GLN A 47 8.51 -14.94 6.83
CA GLN A 47 8.57 -14.01 7.95
C GLN A 47 9.94 -14.09 8.64
N GLU A 48 10.52 -12.95 8.96
CA GLU A 48 11.86 -12.82 9.54
C GLU A 48 11.84 -11.91 10.77
N PRO A 49 12.73 -12.14 11.75
CA PRO A 49 12.88 -11.23 12.88
C PRO A 49 13.44 -9.87 12.41
N LEU A 50 13.09 -8.78 13.11
CA LEU A 50 13.63 -7.44 12.82
C LEU A 50 15.16 -7.36 12.98
N SER A 51 15.80 -8.31 13.66
CA SER A 51 17.26 -8.42 13.71
C SER A 51 17.88 -8.67 12.33
N ALA A 52 17.16 -9.34 11.42
CA ALA A 52 17.59 -9.52 10.04
C ALA A 52 17.61 -8.17 9.29
N LEU A 53 16.61 -7.31 9.53
CA LEU A 53 16.62 -5.93 9.02
C LEU A 53 17.77 -5.13 9.62
N ALA A 54 18.01 -5.23 10.93
CA ALA A 54 19.13 -4.55 11.59
C ALA A 54 20.48 -4.95 11.00
N ALA A 55 20.65 -6.23 10.63
CA ALA A 55 21.87 -6.75 10.01
C ALA A 55 22.20 -6.04 8.67
N GLU A 56 21.19 -5.68 7.87
CA GLU A 56 21.38 -4.94 6.60
C GLU A 56 22.01 -3.55 6.81
N TYR A 57 21.79 -2.94 7.99
CA TYR A 57 22.25 -1.59 8.31
C TYR A 57 23.42 -1.55 9.30
N GLN A 58 24.03 -2.69 9.65
CA GLN A 58 25.14 -2.75 10.62
C GLN A 58 26.33 -1.85 10.22
N SER A 59 26.63 -1.77 8.92
CA SER A 59 27.67 -0.89 8.37
C SER A 59 27.10 0.45 7.86
N GLY A 60 25.83 0.74 8.15
CA GLY A 60 25.06 1.85 7.62
C GLY A 60 24.91 3.02 8.60
N SER A 61 23.76 3.70 8.54
CA SER A 61 23.47 4.88 9.37
C SER A 61 23.11 4.49 10.81
N PRO A 62 23.78 5.07 11.84
CA PRO A 62 23.40 4.87 13.24
C PRO A 62 21.95 5.26 13.56
N ILE A 63 21.41 6.27 12.86
CA ILE A 63 20.00 6.70 13.00
C ILE A 63 19.06 5.57 12.59
N LEU A 64 19.34 4.90 11.47
CA LEU A 64 18.52 3.79 10.99
C LEU A 64 18.58 2.61 11.95
N LEU A 65 19.76 2.27 12.48
CA LEU A 65 19.89 1.22 13.49
C LEU A 65 19.10 1.53 14.76
N GLN A 66 19.13 2.79 15.22
CA GLN A 66 18.34 3.21 16.37
C GLN A 66 16.83 3.16 16.08
N LYS A 67 16.37 3.57 14.89
CA LYS A 67 14.96 3.40 14.47
C LYS A 67 14.55 1.93 14.41
N ILE A 68 15.40 1.04 13.89
CA ILE A 68 15.13 -0.40 13.83
C ILE A 68 15.04 -1.01 15.24
N LYS A 69 15.86 -0.51 16.18
CA LYS A 69 15.76 -0.90 17.59
C LYS A 69 14.39 -0.53 18.18
N LEU A 70 13.94 0.71 17.96
CA LEU A 70 12.61 1.16 18.40
C LEU A 70 11.47 0.41 17.69
N LEU A 71 11.62 0.09 16.40
CA LEU A 71 10.70 -0.77 15.67
C LEU A 71 10.58 -2.15 16.32
N SER A 72 11.71 -2.71 16.76
CA SER A 72 11.76 -4.04 17.40
C SER A 72 11.05 -4.07 18.76
N ASP A 73 10.74 -2.91 19.36
CA ASP A 73 9.92 -2.85 20.57
C ASP A 73 8.43 -3.07 20.26
N GLN A 74 7.96 -2.58 19.10
CA GLN A 74 6.55 -2.58 18.69
C GLN A 74 6.16 -3.70 17.73
N TYR A 75 7.12 -4.19 16.93
CA TYR A 75 6.89 -5.17 15.87
C TYR A 75 7.69 -6.45 16.14
N ALA A 76 7.06 -7.59 15.92
CA ALA A 76 7.64 -8.92 16.13
C ALA A 76 8.48 -9.36 14.94
N ALA A 77 8.04 -9.03 13.72
CA ALA A 77 8.64 -9.54 12.50
C ALA A 77 8.41 -8.63 11.29
N ILE A 78 9.16 -8.93 10.22
CA ILE A 78 9.05 -8.32 8.90
C ILE A 78 8.90 -9.44 7.85
N ARG A 79 8.16 -9.18 6.77
CA ARG A 79 8.18 -10.01 5.57
C ARG A 79 8.49 -9.13 4.37
N ARG A 80 9.55 -9.48 3.65
CA ARG A 80 10.04 -8.71 2.51
C ARG A 80 9.24 -9.01 1.25
N THR A 81 9.07 -7.99 0.43
CA THR A 81 8.61 -8.17 -0.95
C THR A 81 9.74 -7.91 -1.94
N ARG A 82 9.57 -8.37 -3.18
CA ARG A 82 10.52 -8.09 -4.25
C ARG A 82 10.48 -6.62 -4.64
N GLY A 83 11.66 -6.01 -4.80
CA GLY A 83 11.84 -4.65 -5.32
C GLY A 83 11.71 -4.59 -6.84
N ASP A 84 10.51 -4.87 -7.37
CA ASP A 84 10.19 -4.86 -8.80
C ASP A 84 9.23 -3.73 -9.20
N GLY A 85 9.10 -2.70 -8.34
CA GLY A 85 8.14 -1.61 -8.50
C GLY A 85 6.70 -1.94 -8.10
N ASN A 86 6.36 -3.21 -7.84
CA ASN A 86 5.02 -3.62 -7.40
C ASN A 86 4.93 -3.86 -5.87
N CYS A 87 6.00 -3.58 -5.13
CA CYS A 87 6.16 -3.91 -3.72
C CYS A 87 5.01 -3.41 -2.82
N PHE A 88 4.46 -2.22 -3.07
CA PHE A 88 3.29 -1.71 -2.33
C PHE A 88 2.07 -2.63 -2.53
N PHE A 89 1.64 -2.83 -3.78
CA PHE A 89 0.47 -3.65 -4.10
C PHE A 89 0.66 -5.11 -3.66
N ARG A 90 1.86 -5.69 -3.83
CA ARG A 90 2.17 -7.05 -3.35
C ARG A 90 2.14 -7.15 -1.82
N SER A 91 2.68 -6.14 -1.12
CA SER A 91 2.65 -6.11 0.34
C SER A 91 1.22 -5.99 0.85
N PHE A 92 0.42 -5.09 0.25
CA PHE A 92 -0.99 -4.91 0.59
C PHE A 92 -1.79 -6.18 0.32
N MET A 93 -1.64 -6.78 -0.86
CA MET A 93 -2.29 -8.04 -1.25
C MET A 93 -2.11 -9.11 -0.16
N PHE A 94 -0.87 -9.40 0.19
CA PHE A 94 -0.57 -10.48 1.11
C PHE A 94 -1.02 -10.15 2.53
N ALA A 95 -0.72 -8.94 3.03
CA ALA A 95 -1.11 -8.53 4.38
C ALA A 95 -2.64 -8.55 4.56
N TYR A 96 -3.39 -8.10 3.56
CA TYR A 96 -4.85 -8.09 3.59
C TYR A 96 -5.44 -9.52 3.57
N LEU A 97 -5.02 -10.36 2.62
CA LEU A 97 -5.51 -11.74 2.54
C LEU A 97 -5.09 -12.59 3.76
N GLU A 98 -3.87 -12.37 4.28
CA GLU A 98 -3.40 -13.01 5.51
C GLU A 98 -4.23 -12.58 6.73
N HIS A 99 -4.62 -11.31 6.81
CA HIS A 99 -5.51 -10.82 7.85
C HIS A 99 -6.89 -11.49 7.80
N ILE A 100 -7.50 -11.59 6.61
CA ILE A 100 -8.79 -12.29 6.45
C ILE A 100 -8.64 -13.77 6.80
N LEU A 101 -7.58 -14.43 6.36
CA LEU A 101 -7.30 -15.82 6.67
C LEU A 101 -7.18 -16.07 8.19
N GLN A 102 -6.55 -15.16 8.93
CA GLN A 102 -6.37 -15.29 10.38
C GLN A 102 -7.62 -14.94 11.19
N THR A 103 -8.32 -13.88 10.81
CA THR A 103 -9.47 -13.35 11.56
C THR A 103 -10.79 -14.01 11.19
N GLN A 104 -10.88 -14.56 9.98
CA GLN A 104 -12.11 -15.10 9.42
C GLN A 104 -13.26 -14.09 9.40
N ASP A 105 -12.93 -12.81 9.22
CA ASP A 105 -13.89 -11.71 9.22
C ASP A 105 -14.71 -11.68 7.93
N ARG A 106 -15.85 -12.39 7.97
CA ARG A 106 -16.82 -12.41 6.86
C ARG A 106 -17.47 -11.06 6.61
N THR A 107 -17.61 -10.23 7.65
CA THR A 107 -18.24 -8.91 7.52
C THR A 107 -17.34 -7.97 6.71
N GLU A 108 -16.03 -8.02 6.97
CA GLU A 108 -15.04 -7.30 6.18
C GLU A 108 -15.00 -7.79 4.72
N VAL A 109 -15.05 -9.10 4.49
CA VAL A 109 -15.11 -9.66 3.13
C VAL A 109 -16.34 -9.17 2.37
N ASP A 110 -17.53 -9.26 2.97
CA ASP A 110 -18.78 -8.80 2.34
C ASP A 110 -18.73 -7.30 2.04
N ARG A 111 -18.18 -6.50 2.97
CA ARG A 111 -18.00 -5.05 2.79
C ARG A 111 -17.05 -4.74 1.63
N VAL A 112 -15.90 -5.40 1.56
CA VAL A 112 -14.93 -5.16 0.48
C VAL A 112 -15.46 -5.62 -0.86
N LYS A 113 -16.23 -6.72 -0.93
CA LYS A 113 -16.90 -7.14 -2.17
C LYS A 113 -17.82 -6.06 -2.74
N LEU A 114 -18.58 -5.38 -1.88
CA LEU A 114 -19.40 -4.24 -2.31
C LEU A 114 -18.54 -3.10 -2.88
N ASN A 115 -17.43 -2.77 -2.21
CA ASN A 115 -16.51 -1.75 -2.69
C ASN A 115 -15.84 -2.13 -4.03
N VAL A 116 -15.48 -3.40 -4.21
CA VAL A 116 -14.93 -3.92 -5.48
C VAL A 116 -15.94 -3.77 -6.62
N GLU A 117 -17.22 -4.02 -6.36
CA GLU A 117 -18.27 -3.82 -7.36
C GLU A 117 -18.46 -2.33 -7.72
N GLU A 118 -18.39 -1.43 -6.74
CA GLU A 118 -18.39 0.02 -7.01
C GLU A 118 -17.16 0.48 -7.79
N CYS A 119 -15.98 -0.13 -7.56
CA CYS A 119 -14.78 0.11 -8.35
C CYS A 119 -14.95 -0.35 -9.80
N ARG A 120 -15.58 -1.52 -10.02
CA ARG A 120 -15.94 -2.02 -11.36
C ARG A 120 -16.83 -1.02 -12.10
N LYS A 121 -17.92 -0.57 -11.48
CA LYS A 121 -18.82 0.44 -12.07
C LYS A 121 -18.10 1.76 -12.37
N THR A 122 -17.19 2.17 -11.49
CA THR A 122 -16.37 3.38 -11.69
C THR A 122 -15.54 3.26 -12.97
N LEU A 123 -14.84 2.14 -13.19
CA LEU A 123 -14.07 1.91 -14.41
C LEU A 123 -14.95 1.91 -15.66
N GLN A 124 -16.11 1.27 -15.62
CA GLN A 124 -17.09 1.30 -16.72
C GLN A 124 -17.53 2.73 -17.06
N SER A 125 -17.84 3.54 -16.04
CA SER A 125 -18.24 4.95 -16.22
C SER A 125 -17.11 5.82 -16.81
N LEU A 126 -15.85 5.43 -16.58
CA LEU A 126 -14.66 6.09 -17.12
C LEU A 126 -14.32 5.60 -18.54
N GLY A 127 -15.10 4.68 -19.10
CA GLY A 127 -14.98 4.19 -20.47
C GLY A 127 -14.08 2.97 -20.66
N TYR A 128 -13.67 2.28 -19.59
CA TYR A 128 -13.00 0.98 -19.75
C TYR A 128 -14.01 -0.08 -20.17
N ALA A 129 -13.63 -0.92 -21.14
CA ALA A 129 -14.45 -2.06 -21.55
C ALA A 129 -14.24 -3.24 -20.59
N ASP A 130 -15.31 -3.96 -20.23
CA ASP A 130 -15.28 -5.00 -19.19
C ASP A 130 -14.18 -6.06 -19.40
N PHE A 131 -14.04 -6.54 -20.63
CA PHE A 131 -13.03 -7.56 -20.99
C PHE A 131 -11.57 -7.11 -20.72
N THR A 132 -11.32 -5.82 -20.46
CA THR A 132 -9.97 -5.31 -20.17
C THR A 132 -9.54 -5.53 -18.73
N PHE A 133 -10.49 -5.73 -17.79
CA PHE A 133 -10.18 -5.85 -16.36
C PHE A 133 -10.97 -6.94 -15.63
N GLU A 134 -11.99 -7.54 -16.25
CA GLU A 134 -12.91 -8.47 -15.57
C GLU A 134 -12.21 -9.68 -14.92
N ASP A 135 -11.20 -10.26 -15.60
CA ASP A 135 -10.44 -11.40 -15.10
C ASP A 135 -9.62 -11.04 -13.85
N PHE A 136 -9.06 -9.83 -13.79
CA PHE A 136 -8.31 -9.36 -12.61
C PHE A 136 -9.23 -9.23 -11.40
N PHE A 137 -10.42 -8.69 -11.60
CA PHE A 137 -11.44 -8.56 -10.54
C PHE A 137 -11.93 -9.93 -10.07
N ALA A 138 -12.22 -10.83 -11.01
CA ALA A 138 -12.69 -12.18 -10.69
C ALA A 138 -11.65 -12.95 -9.86
N LEU A 139 -10.37 -12.90 -10.26
CA LEU A 139 -9.30 -13.59 -9.54
C LEU A 139 -9.12 -13.05 -8.11
N PHE A 140 -9.17 -11.73 -7.90
CA PHE A 140 -9.06 -11.17 -6.56
C PHE A 140 -10.23 -11.59 -5.67
N LEU A 141 -11.47 -11.54 -6.18
CA LEU A 141 -12.66 -11.98 -5.45
C LEU A 141 -12.57 -13.47 -5.08
N GLU A 142 -12.07 -14.30 -5.98
CA GLU A 142 -11.82 -15.72 -5.72
C GLU A 142 -10.78 -15.91 -4.60
N GLN A 143 -9.65 -15.20 -4.62
CA GLN A 143 -8.66 -15.31 -3.53
C GLN A 143 -9.22 -14.83 -2.18
N LEU A 144 -10.10 -13.83 -2.19
CA LEU A 144 -10.76 -13.34 -0.99
C LEU A 144 -11.72 -14.38 -0.41
N ASP A 145 -12.49 -15.07 -1.26
CA ASP A 145 -13.38 -16.16 -0.85
C ASP A 145 -12.61 -17.38 -0.35
N ASN A 146 -11.52 -17.74 -1.03
CA ASN A 146 -10.66 -18.85 -0.65
C ASN A 146 -9.99 -18.64 0.72
N ALA A 147 -9.76 -17.39 1.14
CA ALA A 147 -9.20 -17.08 2.46
C ALA A 147 -10.17 -17.39 3.62
N LEU A 148 -11.48 -17.47 3.37
CA LEU A 148 -12.48 -17.86 4.36
C LEU A 148 -12.59 -19.38 4.45
N GLN A 149 -12.49 -19.90 5.67
CA GLN A 149 -12.63 -21.32 5.99
C GLN A 149 -14.09 -21.76 5.94
N GLY A 150 -14.31 -23.02 5.60
CA GLY A 150 -15.64 -23.66 5.55
C GLY A 150 -16.25 -23.76 4.16
N ASN A 151 -15.50 -23.34 3.14
CA ASN A 151 -15.80 -23.60 1.72
C ASN A 151 -14.93 -24.77 1.21
N ASP A 152 -15.35 -25.45 0.15
CA ASP A 152 -14.58 -26.55 -0.44
C ASP A 152 -13.21 -26.10 -0.99
N ASP A 153 -13.11 -24.84 -1.42
CA ASP A 153 -11.90 -24.23 -2.00
C ASP A 153 -11.06 -23.42 -0.98
N SER A 154 -11.32 -23.58 0.31
CA SER A 154 -10.60 -22.85 1.37
C SER A 154 -9.11 -23.15 1.33
N ILE A 155 -8.26 -22.12 1.47
CA ILE A 155 -6.80 -22.29 1.44
C ILE A 155 -6.18 -22.25 2.83
N SER A 156 -5.02 -22.91 2.96
CA SER A 156 -4.16 -22.80 4.13
C SER A 156 -3.25 -21.56 4.04
N HIS A 157 -2.57 -21.22 5.14
CA HIS A 157 -1.56 -20.16 5.11
C HIS A 157 -0.40 -20.48 4.16
N GLU A 158 0.02 -21.75 4.10
CA GLU A 158 1.07 -22.20 3.18
C GLU A 158 0.64 -22.02 1.72
N GLU A 159 -0.61 -22.36 1.40
CA GLU A 159 -1.17 -22.18 0.06
C GLU A 159 -1.31 -20.69 -0.31
N LEU A 160 -1.72 -19.82 0.63
CA LEU A 160 -1.70 -18.37 0.42
C LEU A 160 -0.29 -17.85 0.06
N VAL A 161 0.74 -18.33 0.75
CA VAL A 161 2.14 -17.99 0.45
C VAL A 161 2.52 -18.52 -0.94
N THR A 162 2.17 -19.76 -1.29
CA THR A 162 2.44 -20.35 -2.60
C THR A 162 1.80 -19.54 -3.72
N ARG A 163 0.50 -19.23 -3.62
CA ARG A 163 -0.23 -18.43 -4.62
C ARG A 163 0.30 -17.00 -4.73
N SER A 164 0.69 -16.40 -3.61
CA SER A 164 1.27 -15.05 -3.61
C SER A 164 2.67 -15.00 -4.23
N ARG A 165 3.36 -16.14 -4.28
CA ARG A 165 4.66 -16.35 -4.94
C ARG A 165 4.54 -16.77 -6.39
N ASP A 166 3.42 -17.33 -6.80
CA ASP A 166 3.13 -17.60 -8.20
C ASP A 166 3.02 -16.28 -8.96
N GLN A 167 3.86 -16.12 -9.99
CA GLN A 167 3.95 -14.86 -10.70
C GLN A 167 2.64 -14.52 -11.43
N SER A 168 1.97 -15.51 -12.00
CA SER A 168 0.74 -15.27 -12.76
C SER A 168 -0.39 -14.79 -11.84
N VAL A 169 -0.59 -15.46 -10.70
CA VAL A 169 -1.61 -15.10 -9.72
C VAL A 169 -1.28 -13.74 -9.08
N SER A 170 -0.04 -13.57 -8.61
CA SER A 170 0.41 -12.35 -7.95
C SER A 170 0.32 -11.14 -8.87
N ASP A 171 0.75 -11.25 -10.14
CA ASP A 171 0.73 -10.13 -11.09
C ASP A 171 -0.69 -9.76 -11.52
N TYR A 172 -1.61 -10.73 -11.67
CA TYR A 172 -3.02 -10.45 -11.98
C TYR A 172 -3.71 -9.70 -10.84
N ILE A 173 -3.44 -10.07 -9.59
CA ILE A 173 -4.01 -9.36 -8.43
C ILE A 173 -3.37 -7.98 -8.26
N VAL A 174 -2.08 -7.81 -8.56
CA VAL A 174 -1.45 -6.48 -8.63
C VAL A 174 -2.14 -5.62 -9.70
N MET A 175 -2.43 -6.16 -10.88
CA MET A 175 -3.16 -5.44 -11.93
C MET A 175 -4.56 -5.02 -11.47
N PHE A 176 -5.28 -5.88 -10.75
CA PHE A 176 -6.55 -5.52 -10.12
C PHE A 176 -6.39 -4.26 -9.25
N PHE A 177 -5.41 -4.23 -8.34
CA PHE A 177 -5.20 -3.06 -7.48
C PHE A 177 -4.78 -1.81 -8.27
N ARG A 178 -3.97 -1.96 -9.32
CA ARG A 178 -3.60 -0.85 -10.21
C ARG A 178 -4.81 -0.24 -10.91
N PHE A 179 -5.73 -1.06 -11.42
CA PHE A 179 -6.98 -0.58 -12.02
C PHE A 179 -7.89 0.10 -11.01
N VAL A 180 -8.09 -0.49 -9.82
CA VAL A 180 -8.87 0.13 -8.74
C VAL A 180 -8.29 1.51 -8.37
N THR A 181 -6.97 1.58 -8.24
CA THR A 181 -6.25 2.82 -7.89
C THR A 181 -6.41 3.87 -9.00
N SER A 182 -6.23 3.49 -10.27
CA SER A 182 -6.43 4.39 -11.42
C SER A 182 -7.88 4.91 -11.49
N GLY A 183 -8.86 4.02 -11.32
CA GLY A 183 -10.28 4.37 -11.31
C GLY A 183 -10.62 5.39 -10.23
N GLU A 184 -10.13 5.19 -9.01
CA GLU A 184 -10.40 6.10 -7.89
C GLU A 184 -9.71 7.46 -8.06
N ILE A 185 -8.46 7.48 -8.54
CA ILE A 185 -7.75 8.72 -8.85
C ILE A 185 -8.51 9.53 -9.91
N ARG A 186 -8.97 8.88 -10.98
CA ARG A 186 -9.71 9.53 -12.06
C ARG A 186 -11.11 9.99 -11.63
N LYS A 187 -11.79 9.21 -10.79
CA LYS A 187 -13.10 9.57 -10.20
C LYS A 187 -13.01 10.85 -9.36
N ARG A 188 -11.95 11.00 -8.58
CA ARG A 188 -11.66 12.19 -7.76
C ARG A 188 -10.55 13.05 -8.33
N SER A 189 -10.54 13.26 -9.65
CA SER A 189 -9.47 13.97 -10.35
C SER A 189 -9.16 15.35 -9.75
N ALA A 190 -10.18 16.15 -9.44
CA ALA A 190 -10.01 17.48 -8.85
C ALA A 190 -9.33 17.48 -7.47
N PHE A 191 -9.50 16.40 -6.70
CA PHE A 191 -8.82 16.23 -5.41
C PHE A 191 -7.34 15.86 -5.62
N PHE A 192 -7.04 14.92 -6.52
CA PHE A 192 -5.68 14.42 -6.73
C PHE A 192 -4.81 15.32 -7.62
N GLU A 193 -5.41 16.13 -8.49
CA GLU A 193 -4.71 16.99 -9.46
C GLU A 193 -3.58 17.84 -8.86
N PRO A 194 -3.75 18.62 -7.77
CA PRO A 194 -2.66 19.44 -7.23
C PRO A 194 -1.47 18.62 -6.76
N PHE A 195 -1.71 17.43 -6.20
CA PHE A 195 -0.65 16.52 -5.72
C PHE A 195 0.09 15.88 -6.90
N ILE A 196 -0.64 15.43 -7.91
CA ILE A 196 -0.06 14.85 -9.14
C ILE A 196 0.77 15.90 -9.88
N LEU A 197 0.27 17.13 -10.00
CA LEU A 197 1.00 18.23 -10.63
C LEU A 197 2.31 18.53 -9.90
N GLY A 198 2.29 18.55 -8.56
CA GLY A 198 3.50 18.74 -7.75
C GLY A 198 4.52 17.59 -7.87
N LEU A 199 4.06 16.36 -8.13
CA LEU A 199 4.92 15.18 -8.21
C LEU A 199 5.57 14.96 -9.57
N THR A 200 4.81 15.15 -10.66
CA THR A 200 5.21 14.75 -12.02
C THR A 200 4.99 15.83 -13.07
N ASN A 201 4.36 16.95 -12.72
CA ASN A 201 3.95 18.01 -13.65
C ASN A 201 3.10 17.48 -14.83
N ALA A 202 2.34 16.41 -14.61
CA ALA A 202 1.46 15.76 -15.58
C ALA A 202 -0.01 15.92 -15.22
N THR A 203 -0.91 15.68 -16.18
CA THR A 203 -2.35 15.61 -15.87
C THR A 203 -2.69 14.31 -15.13
N VAL A 204 -3.83 14.29 -14.44
CA VAL A 204 -4.34 13.09 -13.76
C VAL A 204 -4.42 11.89 -14.70
N GLU A 205 -4.93 12.09 -15.92
CA GLU A 205 -5.04 11.02 -16.91
C GLU A 205 -3.66 10.50 -17.36
N GLN A 206 -2.71 11.40 -17.61
CA GLN A 206 -1.35 11.02 -17.98
C GLN A 206 -0.68 10.21 -16.86
N PHE A 207 -0.78 10.70 -15.62
CA PHE A 207 -0.24 10.02 -14.45
C PHE A 207 -0.82 8.61 -14.27
N CYS A 208 -2.13 8.44 -14.41
CA CYS A 208 -2.76 7.12 -14.34
C CYS A 208 -2.19 6.15 -15.39
N LYS A 209 -2.09 6.60 -16.65
CA LYS A 209 -1.60 5.79 -17.77
C LYS A 209 -0.11 5.48 -17.72
N SER A 210 0.72 6.37 -17.17
CA SER A 210 2.17 6.21 -17.15
C SER A 210 2.72 5.63 -15.85
N SER A 211 2.03 5.82 -14.72
CA SER A 211 2.61 5.63 -13.38
C SER A 211 1.70 4.89 -12.40
N VAL A 212 0.47 4.54 -12.80
CA VAL A 212 -0.45 3.76 -11.96
C VAL A 212 -0.77 2.42 -12.61
N GLU A 213 -1.28 2.43 -13.85
CA GLU A 213 -1.71 1.24 -14.58
C GLU A 213 -0.56 0.29 -15.00
N PRO A 214 0.61 0.78 -15.44
CA PRO A 214 1.68 -0.12 -15.87
C PRO A 214 2.28 -0.91 -14.71
N MET A 215 2.58 -2.18 -14.96
CA MET A 215 3.34 -3.02 -14.02
C MET A 215 4.76 -2.48 -13.83
N GLY A 216 5.25 -2.59 -12.60
CA GLY A 216 6.62 -2.17 -12.24
C GLY A 216 6.78 -0.67 -11.96
N GLU A 217 5.71 0.11 -12.02
CA GLU A 217 5.74 1.51 -11.60
C GLU A 217 5.56 1.63 -10.08
N GLU A 218 6.49 2.34 -9.43
CA GLU A 218 6.51 2.54 -7.98
C GLU A 218 5.28 3.29 -7.46
N SER A 219 4.89 2.98 -6.23
CA SER A 219 3.75 3.61 -5.56
C SER A 219 4.19 4.64 -4.53
N ASP A 220 3.49 5.79 -4.52
CA ASP A 220 3.66 6.88 -3.56
C ASP A 220 2.31 7.12 -2.83
N HIS A 221 2.24 8.12 -1.96
CA HIS A 221 1.08 8.48 -1.16
C HIS A 221 -0.23 8.61 -1.96
N VAL A 222 -0.18 9.06 -3.21
CA VAL A 222 -1.35 9.15 -4.10
C VAL A 222 -1.95 7.76 -4.32
N HIS A 223 -1.13 6.75 -4.63
CA HIS A 223 -1.57 5.37 -4.84
C HIS A 223 -2.14 4.77 -3.57
N ILE A 224 -1.46 4.98 -2.42
CA ILE A 224 -1.88 4.41 -1.13
C ILE A 224 -3.23 4.98 -0.71
N THR A 225 -3.41 6.29 -0.84
CA THR A 225 -4.65 6.99 -0.48
C THR A 225 -5.80 6.54 -1.35
N ALA A 226 -5.61 6.51 -2.68
CA ALA A 226 -6.62 6.07 -3.61
C ALA A 226 -7.02 4.60 -3.38
N LEU A 227 -6.05 3.70 -3.19
CA LEU A 227 -6.36 2.29 -2.93
C LEU A 227 -7.09 2.10 -1.59
N SER A 228 -6.63 2.78 -0.53
CA SER A 228 -7.24 2.73 0.80
C SER A 228 -8.68 3.23 0.78
N ASP A 229 -8.94 4.38 0.14
CA ASP A 229 -10.28 4.95 0.00
C ASP A 229 -11.18 4.06 -0.85
N ALA A 230 -10.69 3.56 -1.99
CA ALA A 230 -11.48 2.75 -2.91
C ALA A 230 -11.95 1.42 -2.29
N LEU A 231 -11.05 0.72 -1.58
CA LEU A 231 -11.37 -0.55 -0.93
C LEU A 231 -11.94 -0.35 0.48
N GLY A 232 -11.81 0.84 1.05
CA GLY A 232 -12.18 1.12 2.44
C GLY A 232 -11.32 0.37 3.45
N VAL A 233 -10.05 0.10 3.12
CA VAL A 233 -9.14 -0.66 4.00
C VAL A 233 -8.10 0.30 4.59
N PRO A 234 -8.02 0.44 5.94
CA PRO A 234 -7.03 1.31 6.56
C PRO A 234 -5.62 0.71 6.50
N ILE A 235 -4.64 1.54 6.11
CA ILE A 235 -3.24 1.14 5.94
C ILE A 235 -2.35 2.02 6.82
N ARG A 236 -1.49 1.42 7.63
CA ARG A 236 -0.42 2.13 8.34
C ARG A 236 0.88 1.99 7.57
N VAL A 237 1.54 3.11 7.29
CA VAL A 237 2.90 3.12 6.71
C VAL A 237 3.87 3.66 7.74
N VAL A 238 4.86 2.85 8.09
CA VAL A 238 5.91 3.17 9.04
C VAL A 238 7.17 3.56 8.27
N TYR A 239 7.71 4.74 8.52
CA TYR A 239 8.81 5.30 7.74
C TYR A 239 10.17 4.99 8.39
N LEU A 240 11.02 4.27 7.66
CA LEU A 240 12.41 4.03 8.01
C LEU A 240 13.32 4.87 7.12
N ASP A 241 13.58 6.09 7.57
CA ASP A 241 14.41 7.09 6.90
C ASP A 241 15.45 7.68 7.87
N ARG A 242 16.31 8.55 7.35
CA ARG A 242 17.37 9.21 8.13
C ARG A 242 16.89 10.48 8.85
N SER A 243 15.60 10.78 8.85
CA SER A 243 15.07 11.94 9.55
C SER A 243 15.27 11.79 11.06
N SER A 244 15.66 12.88 11.70
CA SER A 244 15.64 13.04 13.15
C SER A 244 14.71 14.20 13.47
N CYS A 245 14.00 14.16 14.60
CA CYS A 245 13.23 15.33 15.01
C CYS A 245 14.18 16.46 15.44
N ASP A 246 13.70 17.70 15.42
CA ASP A 246 14.51 18.90 15.69
C ASP A 246 15.11 18.92 17.10
N THR A 247 14.59 18.12 18.03
CA THR A 247 15.11 17.94 19.40
C THR A 247 16.27 16.93 19.47
N GLY A 248 16.65 16.30 18.36
CA GLY A 248 17.70 15.28 18.29
C GLY A 248 17.24 13.88 18.73
N GLU A 249 15.98 13.71 19.14
CA GLU A 249 15.43 12.38 19.45
C GLU A 249 15.17 11.59 18.16
N VAL A 250 15.51 10.31 18.19
CA VAL A 250 15.21 9.40 17.08
C VAL A 250 13.84 8.81 17.35
N ALA A 251 12.87 9.13 16.49
CA ALA A 251 11.53 8.55 16.53
C ALA A 251 11.23 7.81 15.23
N VAL A 252 10.38 6.79 15.34
CA VAL A 252 9.84 6.06 14.19
C VAL A 252 8.50 6.69 13.83
N ASN A 253 8.47 7.41 12.72
CA ASN A 253 7.26 8.07 12.24
C ASN A 253 6.36 7.07 11.51
N HIS A 254 5.06 7.27 11.59
CA HIS A 254 4.09 6.54 10.79
C HIS A 254 2.99 7.47 10.29
N HIS A 255 2.33 7.06 9.22
CA HIS A 255 1.13 7.70 8.69
C HIS A 255 0.03 6.65 8.54
N ASP A 256 -1.17 6.99 9.00
CA ASP A 256 -2.35 6.15 8.85
C ASP A 256 -3.20 6.69 7.71
N PHE A 257 -3.31 5.89 6.65
CA PHE A 257 -4.24 6.10 5.55
C PHE A 257 -5.56 5.44 5.95
N VAL A 258 -6.50 6.26 6.43
CA VAL A 258 -7.82 5.80 6.86
C VAL A 258 -8.85 6.25 5.82
N PRO A 259 -9.71 5.34 5.34
CA PRO A 259 -10.71 5.67 4.34
C PRO A 259 -11.60 6.82 4.80
N ALA A 260 -11.91 7.74 3.89
CA ALA A 260 -12.84 8.83 4.18
C ALA A 260 -14.24 8.26 4.48
N SER A 261 -14.70 8.31 5.74
CA SER A 261 -16.10 8.08 6.07
C SER A 261 -16.95 9.20 5.48
N ASP A 262 -17.97 8.84 4.70
CA ASP A 262 -19.00 9.69 4.08
C ASP A 262 -19.03 11.15 4.57
N GLY A 263 -18.19 11.99 3.95
CA GLY A 263 -18.26 13.45 4.01
C GLY A 263 -18.14 14.13 5.38
N ASN A 264 -17.84 13.43 6.48
CA ASN A 264 -17.85 14.02 7.82
C ASN A 264 -16.47 13.90 8.51
N PRO A 265 -15.60 14.93 8.40
CA PRO A 265 -14.28 14.94 9.03
C PRO A 265 -14.34 14.89 10.57
N ALA A 266 -15.50 15.17 11.17
CA ALA A 266 -15.72 15.16 12.62
C ALA A 266 -15.92 13.75 13.23
N LYS A 267 -16.20 12.71 12.42
CA LYS A 267 -16.33 11.32 12.93
C LYS A 267 -15.02 10.56 13.00
N VAL A 268 -13.94 11.12 12.42
CA VAL A 268 -12.60 10.50 12.40
C VAL A 268 -11.97 10.45 13.80
N ALA A 269 -12.44 11.28 14.74
CA ALA A 269 -11.83 11.44 16.06
C ALA A 269 -12.37 10.50 17.17
N GLU A 270 -13.48 9.78 16.97
CA GLU A 270 -14.13 9.03 18.07
C GLU A 270 -14.38 7.53 17.82
N GLY A 271 -13.82 6.98 16.74
CA GLY A 271 -13.85 5.55 16.45
C GLY A 271 -12.72 5.17 15.49
N THR A 272 -11.48 5.38 15.91
CA THR A 272 -10.29 5.10 15.09
C THR A 272 -10.18 3.59 14.84
N THR A 273 -10.67 3.13 13.69
CA THR A 273 -10.38 1.79 13.18
C THR A 273 -8.86 1.68 13.03
N LYS A 274 -8.22 0.98 13.97
CA LYS A 274 -6.77 0.78 13.95
C LYS A 274 -6.41 0.03 12.66
N PRO A 275 -5.46 0.53 11.85
CA PRO A 275 -5.04 -0.18 10.65
C PRO A 275 -4.54 -1.58 10.99
N PHE A 276 -5.03 -2.58 10.26
CA PHE A 276 -4.59 -3.98 10.38
C PHE A 276 -3.61 -4.38 9.28
N VAL A 277 -3.48 -3.57 8.22
CA VAL A 277 -2.36 -3.64 7.28
C VAL A 277 -1.29 -2.65 7.72
N THR A 278 -0.12 -3.15 8.12
CA THR A 278 1.02 -2.31 8.49
C THR A 278 2.22 -2.58 7.59
N LEU A 279 2.69 -1.54 6.90
CA LEU A 279 3.79 -1.61 5.95
C LEU A 279 4.99 -0.82 6.46
N LEU A 280 6.20 -1.33 6.24
CA LEU A 280 7.45 -0.58 6.39
C LEU A 280 7.79 0.07 5.06
N TYR A 281 7.91 1.40 5.04
CA TYR A 281 8.48 2.12 3.91
C TYR A 281 9.97 2.39 4.14
N ARG A 282 10.76 1.99 3.15
CA ARG A 282 12.16 2.39 2.94
C ARG A 282 12.18 3.15 1.60
N PRO A 283 13.13 4.07 1.34
CA PRO A 283 13.15 4.81 0.08
C PRO A 283 13.03 3.89 -1.15
N GLY A 284 11.89 3.97 -1.86
CA GLY A 284 11.56 3.14 -3.03
C GLY A 284 11.06 1.72 -2.74
N HIS A 285 10.73 1.35 -1.50
CA HIS A 285 10.38 -0.03 -1.17
C HIS A 285 9.39 -0.18 0.00
N TYR A 286 8.49 -1.17 -0.12
CA TYR A 286 7.52 -1.53 0.92
C TYR A 286 7.70 -2.99 1.34
N ASP A 287 7.69 -3.23 2.65
CA ASP A 287 7.65 -4.55 3.26
C ASP A 287 6.48 -4.63 4.25
N ILE A 288 6.12 -5.83 4.69
CA ILE A 288 5.04 -6.03 5.67
C ILE A 288 5.64 -6.08 7.08
N LEU A 289 5.05 -5.35 8.02
CA LEU A 289 5.36 -5.42 9.44
C LEU A 289 4.29 -6.16 10.22
N TYR A 290 4.74 -7.00 11.16
CA TYR A 290 3.86 -7.74 12.06
C TYR A 290 3.95 -7.12 13.46
N PRO A 291 2.87 -6.50 13.96
CA PRO A 291 2.80 -6.01 15.34
C PRO A 291 3.03 -7.15 16.35
N LYS A 292 3.54 -6.81 17.54
CA LYS A 292 3.55 -7.73 18.69
C LYS A 292 2.18 -7.89 19.33
#